data_AF-A0A7C2EDL9-F1
#
_entry.id   AF-A0A7C2EDL9-F1
#
_cell.length_a   1.000
_cell.length_b   1.000
_cell.length_c   1.000
_cell.angle_alpha   90.00
_cell.angle_beta   90.00
_cell.angle_gamma   90.00
#
_symmetry.space_group_name_H-M   'P 1'
#
loop_
_entity.id
_entity.type
_entity.pdbx_description
1 polymer ?
#
loop_
_entity_poly.entity_id
_entity_poly.type
_entity_poly.pdbx_seq_one_letter_code
_entity_poly.pdbx_strand_id
1 'polypeptide(L)'
;FCMDESCGKCIPCRAGTLQMHDILSRLARGEGTADDIGLLEELSRLLRETSLCGLGQTAPNPVLSTLRYFRHEYEAKLAAGGRQ
;
A
#
# COMPACT_ATOMS: atom_id res chain seq x y z
N PHE A 1 0.13 -4.14 10.92
CA PHE A 1 -0.23 -3.04 9.96
C PHE A 1 -1.67 -2.63 10.26
N CYS A 2 -2.25 -1.56 9.69
CA CYS A 2 -3.64 -1.14 10.04
C CYS A 2 -4.72 -2.21 9.76
N MET A 3 -4.40 -3.27 9.02
CA MET A 3 -5.27 -4.42 8.78
C MET A 3 -5.71 -5.15 10.06
N ASP A 4 -4.85 -5.23 11.08
CA ASP A 4 -5.14 -5.94 12.33
C ASP A 4 -6.20 -5.22 13.17
N GLU A 5 -6.33 -3.90 12.96
CA GLU A 5 -7.29 -3.02 13.64
C GLU A 5 -8.58 -2.82 12.82
N SER A 6 -8.72 -3.52 11.69
CA SER A 6 -9.92 -3.43 10.86
C SER A 6 -11.12 -4.08 11.54
N CYS A 7 -12.23 -3.36 11.69
CA CYS A 7 -13.48 -3.93 12.19
C CYS A 7 -14.20 -4.83 11.16
N GLY A 8 -13.68 -4.96 9.94
CA GLY A 8 -14.20 -5.86 8.90
C GLY A 8 -15.48 -5.42 8.17
N LYS A 9 -16.10 -4.30 8.58
CA LYS A 9 -17.44 -3.87 8.12
C LYS A 9 -17.52 -3.48 6.63
N CYS A 10 -16.49 -2.86 6.06
CA CYS A 10 -16.47 -2.47 4.65
C CYS A 10 -15.37 -3.20 3.89
N ILE A 11 -15.70 -3.63 2.67
CA ILE A 11 -14.78 -4.33 1.76
C ILE A 11 -13.51 -3.52 1.47
N PRO A 12 -13.56 -2.21 1.10
CA PRO A 12 -12.35 -1.46 0.79
C PRO A 12 -11.36 -1.46 1.96
N CYS A 13 -11.82 -1.25 3.20
CA CYS A 13 -10.94 -1.30 4.36
C CYS A 13 -10.45 -2.73 4.68
N ARG A 14 -11.34 -3.73 4.76
CA ARG A 14 -10.98 -5.09 5.18
C ARG A 14 -10.04 -5.78 4.20
N ALA A 15 -10.40 -5.79 2.92
CA ALA A 15 -9.61 -6.46 1.89
C ALA A 15 -8.44 -5.60 1.42
N GLY A 16 -8.66 -4.29 1.30
CA GLY A 16 -7.65 -3.39 0.78
C GLY A 16 -6.45 -3.21 1.71
N THR A 17 -6.65 -3.15 3.03
CA THR A 17 -5.51 -3.02 3.96
C THR A 17 -4.63 -4.27 3.97
N LEU A 18 -5.22 -5.46 3.82
CA LEU A 18 -4.48 -6.71 3.60
C LEU A 18 -3.69 -6.66 2.29
N GLN A 19 -4.33 -6.29 1.19
CA GLN A 19 -3.67 -6.21 -0.12
C GLN A 19 -2.54 -5.16 -0.13
N MET A 20 -2.72 -4.01 0.53
CA MET A 20 -1.67 -3.01 0.72
C MET A 20 -0.47 -3.58 1.47
N HIS A 21 -0.72 -4.32 2.56
CA HIS A 21 0.33 -4.96 3.34
C HIS A 21 1.13 -5.97 2.50
N ASP A 22 0.45 -6.78 1.68
CA ASP A 22 1.09 -7.79 0.84
C ASP A 22 1.94 -7.16 -0.26
N ILE A 23 1.45 -6.08 -0.89
CA ILE A 23 2.24 -5.30 -1.87
C ILE A 23 3.47 -4.68 -1.20
N LEU A 24 3.30 -4.02 -0.06
CA LEU A 24 4.41 -3.43 0.70
C LEU A 24 5.44 -4.48 1.13
N SER A 25 4.99 -5.66 1.53
CA SER A 25 5.86 -6.77 1.94
C SER A 25 6.71 -7.28 0.78
N ARG A 26 6.13 -7.44 -0.43
CA ARG A 26 6.88 -7.80 -1.64
C ARG A 26 7.90 -6.73 -2.02
N LEU A 27 7.48 -5.45 -2.03
CA LEU A 27 8.37 -4.32 -2.28
C LEU A 27 9.53 -4.25 -1.28
N ALA A 28 9.27 -4.51 0.00
CA ALA A 28 10.27 -4.50 1.05
C ALA A 28 11.32 -5.62 0.88
N ARG A 29 10.91 -6.79 0.37
CA ARG A 29 11.78 -7.93 0.06
C ARG A 29 12.54 -7.79 -1.26
N GLY A 30 12.25 -6.77 -2.05
CA GLY A 30 12.84 -6.58 -3.39
C GLY A 30 12.22 -7.51 -4.44
N GLU A 31 11.06 -8.10 -4.16
CA GLU A 31 10.32 -9.01 -5.05
C GLU A 31 9.20 -8.30 -5.82
N GLY A 32 9.05 -6.98 -5.62
CA GLY A 32 8.01 -6.19 -6.28
C GLY A 32 8.42 -5.70 -7.68
N THR A 33 7.46 -5.10 -8.37
CA THR A 33 7.65 -4.47 -9.70
C THR A 33 7.27 -3.00 -9.71
N ALA A 34 7.53 -2.30 -10.81
CA ALA A 34 7.06 -0.91 -10.99
C ALA A 34 5.52 -0.83 -10.97
N ASP A 35 4.84 -1.85 -11.51
CA ASP A 35 3.38 -1.95 -11.50
C ASP A 35 2.83 -2.07 -10.08
N ASP A 36 3.55 -2.75 -9.18
CA ASP A 36 3.16 -2.84 -7.77
C ASP A 36 3.13 -1.47 -7.08
N ILE A 37 4.02 -0.54 -7.45
CA ILE A 37 4.01 0.83 -6.93
C ILE A 37 2.75 1.56 -7.41
N GLY A 38 2.43 1.44 -8.70
CA GLY A 38 1.22 2.04 -9.27
C GLY A 38 -0.06 1.49 -8.64
N LEU A 39 -0.14 0.16 -8.53
CA LEU A 39 -1.26 -0.53 -7.89
C LEU A 39 -1.40 -0.13 -6.42
N LEU A 40 -0.30 -0.02 -5.68
CA LEU A 40 -0.30 0.42 -4.29
C LEU A 40 -0.86 1.84 -4.15
N GLU A 41 -0.52 2.75 -5.07
CA GLU A 41 -1.01 4.13 -5.07
C GLU A 41 -2.52 4.20 -5.37
N GLU A 42 -2.99 3.48 -6.40
CA GLU A 42 -4.40 3.41 -6.77
C GLU A 42 -5.24 2.82 -5.64
N LEU A 43 -4.82 1.68 -5.09
CA LEU A 43 -5.47 1.03 -3.97
C LEU A 43 -5.55 1.96 -2.75
N SER A 44 -4.46 2.67 -2.46
CA SER A 44 -4.42 3.62 -1.35
C SER A 44 -5.43 4.76 -1.52
N ARG A 45 -5.63 5.27 -2.74
CA ARG A 45 -6.65 6.30 -3.04
C ARG A 45 -8.06 5.73 -2.91
N LEU A 46 -8.30 4.53 -3.44
CA LEU A 46 -9.58 3.83 -3.32
C LEU A 46 -10.00 3.68 -1.85
N LEU A 47 -9.08 3.28 -0.97
CA LEU A 47 -9.38 3.08 0.45
C LEU A 47 -9.74 4.39 1.13
N ARG A 48 -9.00 5.46 0.82
CA ARG A 48 -9.24 6.79 1.36
C ARG A 48 -10.61 7.33 0.99
N GLU A 49 -11.07 7.06 -0.23
CA GLU A 49 -12.30 7.65 -0.78
C GLU A 49 -13.55 6.80 -0.52
N THR A 50 -13.40 5.47 -0.36
CA THR A 50 -14.56 4.55 -0.31
C THR A 50 -14.76 3.84 1.03
N SER A 51 -13.85 4.02 1.99
CA SER A 51 -14.02 3.44 3.33
C SER A 51 -15.11 4.16 4.14
N LEU A 52 -15.90 3.39 4.89
CA LEU A 52 -17.05 3.90 5.66
C LEU A 52 -16.68 4.74 6.89
N CYS A 53 -15.47 4.60 7.43
CA CYS A 53 -15.07 5.26 8.68
C CYS A 53 -13.68 5.87 8.58
N GLY A 54 -13.35 6.75 9.54
CA GLY A 54 -12.07 7.46 9.58
C GLY A 54 -10.86 6.53 9.55
N LEU A 55 -10.90 5.38 10.25
CA LEU A 55 -9.78 4.42 10.25
C LEU A 55 -9.47 3.93 8.83
N GLY A 56 -10.48 3.47 8.09
CA GLY A 56 -10.27 2.99 6.73
C GLY A 56 -9.84 4.11 5.78
N GLN A 57 -10.35 5.32 5.98
CA GLN A 57 -9.98 6.49 5.18
C GLN A 57 -8.52 6.93 5.44
N THR A 58 -8.03 6.83 6.67
CA THR A 58 -6.69 7.29 7.05
C THR A 58 -5.62 6.21 7.01
N ALA A 59 -5.99 4.93 7.07
CA ALA A 59 -5.07 3.80 6.95
C ALA A 59 -4.09 3.90 5.76
N PRO A 60 -4.48 4.35 4.55
CA PRO A 60 -3.55 4.48 3.44
C PRO A 60 -2.65 5.74 3.48
N ASN A 61 -2.87 6.68 4.40
CA ASN A 61 -2.14 7.95 4.40
C ASN A 61 -0.61 7.81 4.57
N PRO A 62 -0.09 6.92 5.44
CA PRO A 62 1.36 6.72 5.53
C PRO A 62 1.97 6.29 4.20
N VAL A 63 1.29 5.41 3.46
CA VAL A 63 1.75 4.89 2.16
C VAL A 63 1.71 5.98 1.09
N LEU A 64 0.63 6.77 1.03
CA LEU A 64 0.55 7.90 0.09
C LEU A 64 1.64 8.94 0.35
N SER A 65 1.93 9.22 1.62
CA SER A 65 3.02 10.11 2.01
C SER A 65 4.38 9.55 1.61
N THR A 66 4.67 8.27 1.86
CA THR A 66 5.96 7.68 1.50
C THR A 66 6.15 7.60 -0.01
N LEU A 67 5.10 7.26 -0.76
CA LEU A 67 5.13 7.31 -2.22
C LEU A 67 5.31 8.74 -2.74
N ARG A 68 4.80 9.76 -2.06
CA ARG A 68 4.99 11.16 -2.48
C ARG A 68 6.42 11.65 -2.26
N TYR A 69 7.00 11.38 -1.09
CA TYR A 69 8.28 11.98 -0.68
C TYR A 69 9.49 11.08 -0.94
N PHE A 70 9.29 9.77 -0.94
CA PHE A 70 10.36 8.77 -1.00
C PHE A 70 10.20 7.80 -2.18
N ARG A 71 9.47 8.18 -3.24
CA ARG A 71 9.28 7.33 -4.44
C ARG A 71 10.59 6.75 -4.98
N HIS A 72 11.63 7.57 -5.03
CA HIS A 72 12.95 7.18 -5.50
C HIS A 72 13.55 6.02 -4.68
N GLU A 73 13.23 5.89 -3.39
CA GLU A 73 13.67 4.75 -2.57
C GLU A 73 12.95 3.45 -2.94
N TYR A 74 11.66 3.53 -3.28
CA TYR A 74 10.91 2.38 -3.81
C TYR A 74 11.53 1.91 -5.12
N GLU A 75 11.76 2.84 -6.05
CA GLU A 75 12.36 2.55 -7.36
C GLU A 75 13.80 2.01 -7.22
N ALA A 76 14.59 2.55 -6.30
CA ALA A 76 15.92 2.03 -5.99
C ALA A 76 15.90 0.61 -5.42
N LYS A 77 14.91 0.27 -4.57
CA LYS A 77 14.72 -1.10 -4.08
C LYS A 77 14.38 -2.08 -5.20
N LEU A 78 13.60 -1.66 -6.20
CA LEU A 78 13.32 -2.49 -7.38
C LEU A 78 14.60 -2.76 -8.17
N ALA A 79 15.45 -1.74 -8.36
CA ALA A 79 16.72 -1.88 -9.07
C ALA A 79 17.73 -2.76 -8.30
N ALA A 80 17.74 -2.68 -6.97
CA ALA A 80 18.63 -3.49 -6.13
C ALA A 80 18.17 -4.95 -5.96
N GLY A 81 16.86 -5.22 -6.04
CA GLY A 81 16.27 -6.56 -6.02
C GLY A 81 16.35 -7.30 -7.35
N GLY A 82 16.62 -6.58 -8.45
CA GLY A 82 16.80 -7.11 -9.80
C GLY A 82 18.11 -7.86 -10.01
N ARG A 83 18.33 -8.95 -9.27
CA ARG A 83 19.17 -10.06 -9.76
C ARG A 83 18.27 -10.99 -10.57
N GLN A 84 18.22 -10.75 -11.88
CA GLN A 84 17.98 -11.81 -12.87
C GLN A 84 19.31 -12.51 -13.14
#